data_AF-A0A349PPE6-F1
#
_entry.id   AF-A0A349PPE6-F1
#
_cell.length_a   1.000
_cell.length_b   1.000
_cell.length_c   1.000
_cell.angle_alpha   90.00
_cell.angle_beta   90.00
_cell.angle_gamma   90.00
#
_symmetry.space_group_name_H-M   'P 1'
#
loop_
_entity.id
_entity.type
_entity.pdbx_description
1 polymer ?
#
loop_
_entity_poly.entity_id
_entity_poly.type
_entity_poly.pdbx_seq_one_letter_code
_entity_poly.pdbx_strand_id
1 'polypeptide(L)'
;MMNRFQDENLLLLHFYQEVWAVCPSCVKKAMATVNYETKIARLFCTSCGYNKETTTEIKIGTIEVAANLYFKAELWLQAPFKNEIFWALNDKHLDYVEHYIAATIREHKDRTGFTLLEKLPKFYHEAKNREGLLKIITKLKSK
;
A
#
# COMPACT_ATOMS: atom_id res chain seq x y z
N MET A 1 25.56 10.70 7.75
CA MET A 1 24.34 10.79 8.58
C MET A 1 23.78 9.38 8.73
N MET A 2 23.58 8.89 9.95
CA MET A 2 22.86 7.63 10.15
C MET A 2 21.37 7.89 9.85
N ASN A 3 20.82 7.24 8.83
CA ASN A 3 19.38 7.26 8.60
C ASN A 3 18.71 6.46 9.71
N ARG A 4 18.02 7.15 10.61
CA ARG A 4 17.23 6.58 11.70
C ARG A 4 15.77 6.54 11.25
N PHE A 5 15.12 5.41 11.48
CA PHE A 5 13.68 5.27 11.31
C PHE A 5 13.03 5.06 12.67
N GLN A 6 11.97 5.81 12.93
CA GLN A 6 11.14 5.68 14.11
C GLN A 6 9.81 5.05 13.71
N ASP A 7 9.46 3.93 14.34
CA ASP A 7 8.18 3.26 14.08
C ASP A 7 7.02 4.10 14.64
N GLU A 8 6.08 4.44 13.76
CA GLU A 8 4.88 5.23 14.08
C GLU A 8 3.70 4.35 14.52
N ASN A 9 3.93 3.05 14.74
CA ASN A 9 2.90 2.06 15.09
C ASN A 9 1.77 1.97 14.05
N LEU A 10 2.06 2.27 12.79
CA LEU A 10 1.08 2.21 11.71
C LEU A 10 0.71 0.76 11.40
N LEU A 11 -0.58 0.50 11.20
CA LEU A 11 -1.12 -0.76 10.70
C LEU A 11 -1.41 -0.64 9.21
N LEU A 12 -1.44 -1.78 8.50
CA LEU A 12 -1.76 -1.80 7.08
C LEU A 12 -3.15 -1.17 6.78
N LEU A 13 -4.11 -1.34 7.69
CA LEU A 13 -5.46 -0.80 7.57
C LEU A 13 -5.50 0.74 7.49
N HIS A 14 -4.50 1.45 8.03
CA HIS A 14 -4.40 2.90 7.92
C HIS A 14 -4.23 3.38 6.47
N PHE A 15 -3.90 2.48 5.55
CA PHE A 15 -3.73 2.76 4.13
C PHE A 15 -4.86 2.17 3.25
N TYR A 16 -5.91 1.60 3.84
CA TYR A 16 -6.97 0.93 3.07
C TYR A 16 -7.95 1.89 2.41
N GLN A 17 -8.15 3.09 2.97
CA GLN A 17 -9.16 4.03 2.50
C GLN A 17 -8.86 4.62 1.11
N GLU A 18 -7.59 4.75 0.75
CA GLU A 18 -7.16 5.28 -0.54
C GLU A 18 -6.08 4.37 -1.11
N VAL A 19 -6.36 3.73 -2.23
CA VAL A 19 -5.47 2.76 -2.86
C VAL A 19 -5.31 3.07 -4.35
N TRP A 20 -4.06 3.10 -4.81
CA TRP A 20 -3.76 3.24 -6.23
C TRP A 20 -3.88 1.88 -6.91
N ALA A 21 -4.73 1.81 -7.93
CA ALA A 21 -5.08 0.60 -8.64
C ALA A 21 -4.84 0.72 -10.14
N VAL A 22 -4.75 -0.41 -10.83
CA VAL A 22 -4.76 -0.47 -12.29
C VAL A 22 -6.19 -0.27 -12.78
N CYS A 23 -6.41 0.71 -13.66
CA CYS A 23 -7.72 0.93 -14.26
C CYS A 23 -8.12 -0.29 -15.12
N PRO A 24 -9.30 -0.90 -14.90
CA PRO A 24 -9.74 -2.04 -15.71
C PRO A 24 -10.08 -1.66 -17.17
N SER A 25 -10.27 -0.38 -17.46
CA SER A 25 -10.63 0.11 -18.80
C SER A 25 -9.43 0.55 -19.64
N CYS A 26 -8.42 1.19 -19.05
CA CYS A 26 -7.29 1.75 -19.82
C CYS A 26 -5.90 1.35 -19.30
N VAL A 27 -5.84 0.52 -18.25
CA VAL A 27 -4.59 0.01 -17.66
C VAL A 27 -3.69 1.11 -17.06
N LYS A 28 -4.11 2.38 -17.06
CA LYS A 28 -3.41 3.49 -16.38
C LYS A 28 -3.77 3.55 -14.90
N LYS A 29 -3.07 4.40 -14.15
CA LYS A 29 -3.35 4.65 -12.74
C LYS A 29 -4.80 5.09 -12.52
N ALA A 30 -5.47 4.41 -11.60
CA ALA A 30 -6.76 4.78 -11.05
C ALA A 30 -6.66 4.86 -9.53
N MET A 31 -7.61 5.56 -8.92
CA MET A 31 -7.71 5.72 -7.48
C MET A 31 -8.97 5.02 -6.99
N ALA A 32 -8.78 4.03 -6.13
CA ALA A 32 -9.85 3.40 -5.38
C ALA A 32 -9.94 4.08 -4.01
N THR A 33 -11.13 4.52 -3.63
CA THR A 33 -11.41 5.05 -2.30
C THR A 33 -12.52 4.28 -1.63
N VAL A 34 -12.52 4.23 -0.29
CA VAL A 34 -13.62 3.69 0.51
C VAL A 34 -13.87 4.57 1.71
N ASN A 35 -15.15 4.84 1.97
CA ASN A 35 -15.62 5.44 3.20
C ASN A 35 -16.44 4.38 3.96
N TYR A 36 -15.92 3.89 5.07
CA TYR A 36 -16.54 2.82 5.86
C TYR A 36 -17.78 3.28 6.63
N GLU A 37 -17.90 4.56 6.95
CA GLU A 37 -19.07 5.13 7.64
C GLU A 37 -20.30 5.16 6.72
N THR A 38 -20.10 5.67 5.51
CA THR A 38 -21.13 5.71 4.44
C THR A 38 -21.27 4.38 3.70
N LYS A 39 -20.33 3.45 3.93
CA LYS A 39 -20.27 2.12 3.31
C LYS A 39 -20.21 2.16 1.80
N ILE A 40 -19.55 3.18 1.24
CA ILE A 40 -19.41 3.37 -0.20
C ILE A 40 -17.93 3.26 -0.56
N ALA A 41 -17.64 2.44 -1.57
CA ALA A 41 -16.36 2.40 -2.25
C ALA A 41 -16.52 2.95 -3.68
N ARG A 42 -15.48 3.63 -4.16
CA ARG A 42 -15.42 4.20 -5.52
C ARG A 42 -14.08 3.89 -6.19
N LEU A 43 -14.11 3.56 -7.47
CA LEU A 43 -12.92 3.47 -8.33
C LEU A 43 -13.04 4.50 -9.44
N PHE A 44 -12.11 5.44 -9.48
CA PHE A 44 -12.09 6.52 -10.44
C PHE A 44 -10.74 6.60 -11.19
N CYS A 45 -10.79 6.72 -12.51
CA CYS A 45 -9.61 6.91 -13.35
C CYS A 45 -9.65 8.28 -14.02
N THR A 46 -8.67 9.13 -13.68
CA THR A 46 -8.48 10.46 -14.30
C THR A 46 -8.05 10.40 -15.76
N SER A 47 -7.52 9.26 -16.22
CA SER A 47 -6.98 9.12 -17.59
C SER A 47 -8.03 8.81 -18.65
N CYS A 48 -9.07 8.04 -18.32
CA CYS A 48 -10.13 7.66 -19.26
C CYS A 48 -11.55 7.98 -18.77
N GLY A 49 -11.70 8.50 -17.55
CA GLY A 49 -13.00 8.81 -16.97
C GLY A 49 -13.76 7.60 -16.39
N TYR A 50 -13.15 6.41 -16.38
CA TYR A 50 -13.78 5.25 -15.74
C TYR A 50 -14.17 5.56 -14.30
N ASN A 51 -15.43 5.31 -13.95
CA ASN A 51 -15.99 5.59 -12.64
C ASN A 51 -16.96 4.46 -12.26
N LYS A 52 -16.73 3.83 -11.13
CA LYS A 52 -17.60 2.79 -10.59
C LYS A 52 -17.73 2.94 -9.09
N GLU A 53 -18.95 2.86 -8.57
CA GLU A 53 -19.25 2.85 -7.15
C GLU A 53 -19.87 1.51 -6.74
N THR A 54 -19.64 1.08 -5.50
CA THR A 54 -20.23 -0.12 -4.91
C THR A 54 -20.40 0.05 -3.41
N THR A 55 -21.34 -0.69 -2.83
CA THR A 55 -21.48 -0.79 -1.37
C THR A 55 -20.39 -1.71 -0.79
N THR A 56 -19.97 -1.42 0.44
CA THR A 56 -19.10 -2.28 1.25
C THR A 56 -19.89 -3.31 2.07
N GLU A 57 -21.23 -3.25 2.00
CA GLU A 57 -22.13 -4.14 2.73
C GLU A 57 -22.17 -5.55 2.13
N ILE A 58 -22.18 -6.53 3.02
CA ILE A 58 -22.42 -7.94 2.74
C ILE A 58 -23.59 -8.43 3.60
N LYS A 59 -24.15 -9.60 3.29
CA LYS A 59 -25.31 -10.16 4.02
C LYS A 59 -25.12 -10.28 5.54
N ILE A 60 -23.87 -10.34 6.02
CA ILE A 60 -23.50 -10.59 7.43
C ILE A 60 -22.83 -9.35 8.06
N GLY A 61 -22.84 -8.18 7.41
CA GLY A 61 -22.28 -6.94 7.96
C GLY A 61 -21.49 -6.13 6.94
N THR A 62 -20.35 -5.57 7.34
CA THR A 62 -19.43 -4.83 6.47
C THR A 62 -18.09 -5.55 6.47
N ILE A 63 -17.46 -5.66 5.29
CA ILE A 63 -16.10 -6.19 5.19
C ILE A 63 -15.12 -5.02 5.04
N GLU A 64 -14.18 -4.85 5.97
CA GLU A 64 -13.18 -3.80 5.87
C GLU A 64 -11.93 -4.32 5.16
N VAL A 65 -11.80 -3.99 3.88
CA VAL A 65 -10.65 -4.33 3.04
C VAL A 65 -10.09 -3.08 2.36
N ALA A 66 -8.88 -3.22 1.81
CA ALA A 66 -8.26 -2.21 0.96
C ALA A 66 -9.19 -1.83 -0.22
N ALA A 67 -9.31 -0.54 -0.52
CA ALA A 67 -10.30 -0.01 -1.46
C ALA A 67 -10.29 -0.70 -2.84
N ASN A 68 -9.11 -1.09 -3.35
CA ASN A 68 -8.99 -1.77 -4.64
C ASN A 68 -9.69 -3.14 -4.68
N LEU A 69 -9.81 -3.82 -3.53
CA LEU A 69 -10.37 -5.18 -3.45
C LEU A 69 -11.88 -5.21 -3.68
N TYR A 70 -12.62 -4.15 -3.35
CA TYR A 70 -14.05 -4.03 -3.69
C TYR A 70 -14.31 -4.07 -5.20
N PHE A 71 -13.31 -3.69 -5.99
CA PHE A 71 -13.37 -3.67 -7.45
C PHE A 71 -12.63 -4.83 -8.09
N LYS A 72 -12.02 -5.72 -7.28
CA LYS A 72 -11.08 -6.76 -7.74
C LYS A 72 -9.98 -6.18 -8.64
N ALA A 73 -9.55 -4.95 -8.35
CA ALA A 73 -8.57 -4.25 -9.15
C ALA A 73 -7.16 -4.54 -8.63
N GLU A 74 -6.23 -4.77 -9.55
CA GLU A 74 -4.81 -4.96 -9.24
C GLU A 74 -4.20 -3.67 -8.68
N LEU A 75 -3.16 -3.82 -7.84
CA LEU A 75 -2.43 -2.67 -7.30
C LEU A 75 -1.61 -1.96 -8.38
N TRP A 76 -1.59 -0.63 -8.35
CA TRP A 76 -0.73 0.16 -9.22
C TRP A 76 0.74 0.04 -8.81
N LEU A 77 1.00 0.16 -7.50
CA LEU A 77 2.33 0.15 -6.91
C LEU A 77 2.75 -1.27 -6.58
N GLN A 78 3.08 -2.05 -7.61
CA GLN A 78 3.66 -3.37 -7.47
C GLN A 78 4.74 -3.63 -8.52
N ALA A 79 5.74 -4.42 -8.16
CA ALA A 79 6.83 -4.83 -9.04
C ALA A 79 7.43 -6.17 -8.59
N PRO A 80 7.89 -7.01 -9.54
CA PRO A 80 8.60 -8.23 -9.20
C PRO A 80 9.94 -7.92 -8.53
N PHE A 81 10.28 -8.67 -7.49
CA PHE A 81 11.57 -8.62 -6.81
C PHE A 81 12.06 -10.04 -6.51
N LYS A 82 12.99 -10.54 -7.35
CA LYS A 82 13.44 -11.95 -7.30
C LYS A 82 12.25 -12.90 -7.49
N ASN A 83 11.96 -13.74 -6.50
CA ASN A 83 10.84 -14.69 -6.52
C ASN A 83 9.61 -14.15 -5.74
N GLU A 84 9.62 -12.87 -5.40
CA GLU A 84 8.60 -12.21 -4.58
C GLU A 84 8.01 -11.01 -5.34
N ILE A 85 6.92 -10.44 -4.81
CA ILE A 85 6.31 -9.21 -5.33
C ILE A 85 6.44 -8.11 -4.28
N PHE A 86 7.11 -7.03 -4.64
CA PHE A 86 7.05 -5.78 -3.89
C PHE A 86 5.71 -5.10 -4.18
N TRP A 87 5.05 -4.56 -3.15
CA TRP A 87 3.81 -3.84 -3.30
C TRP A 87 3.63 -2.75 -2.24
N ALA A 88 2.88 -1.71 -2.60
CA ALA A 88 2.38 -0.68 -1.70
C ALA A 88 0.93 -0.33 -2.09
N LEU A 89 0.20 0.30 -1.18
CA LEU A 89 -1.21 0.63 -1.40
C LEU A 89 -1.36 2.01 -2.04
N ASN A 90 -0.55 2.96 -1.60
CA ASN A 90 -0.49 4.33 -2.10
C ASN A 90 0.92 4.89 -1.86
N ASP A 91 1.12 6.16 -2.19
CA ASP A 91 2.35 6.90 -1.95
C ASP A 91 2.76 6.93 -0.47
N LYS A 92 1.83 7.19 0.45
CA LYS A 92 2.10 7.24 1.90
C LYS A 92 2.64 5.91 2.42
N HIS A 93 2.04 4.79 1.99
CA HIS A 93 2.52 3.46 2.33
C HIS A 93 3.91 3.20 1.71
N LEU A 94 4.10 3.58 0.44
CA LEU A 94 5.38 3.42 -0.24
C LEU A 94 6.50 4.20 0.45
N ASP A 95 6.23 5.44 0.87
CA ASP A 95 7.15 6.30 1.60
C ASP A 95 7.49 5.72 2.97
N TYR A 96 6.51 5.22 3.72
CA TYR A 96 6.74 4.59 5.01
C TYR A 96 7.69 3.38 4.89
N VAL A 97 7.44 2.54 3.88
CA VAL A 97 8.29 1.38 3.58
C VAL A 97 9.68 1.81 3.11
N GLU A 98 9.80 2.88 2.32
CA GLU A 98 11.10 3.42 1.90
C GLU A 98 11.94 3.88 3.09
N HIS A 99 11.36 4.68 3.99
CA HIS A 99 12.05 5.16 5.17
C HIS A 99 12.53 3.99 6.05
N TYR A 100 11.70 2.95 6.20
CA TYR A 100 12.06 1.73 6.93
C TYR A 100 13.24 0.97 6.29
N ILE A 101 13.23 0.80 4.97
CA ILE A 101 14.28 0.07 4.23
C ILE A 101 15.58 0.85 4.20
N ALA A 102 15.51 2.17 3.97
CA ALA A 102 16.65 3.07 3.91
C ALA A 102 17.36 3.24 5.24
N ALA A 103 16.66 3.03 6.36
CA ALA A 103 17.24 3.18 7.68
C ALA A 103 18.26 2.09 8.03
N THR A 104 19.35 2.54 8.64
CA THR A 104 20.40 1.69 9.22
C THR A 104 20.13 1.38 10.69
N ILE A 105 19.41 2.27 11.37
CA ILE A 105 18.99 2.12 12.77
C ILE A 105 17.47 2.22 12.80
N ARG A 106 16.82 1.24 13.42
CA ARG A 106 15.36 1.13 13.52
C ARG A 106 14.99 1.17 14.99
N GLU A 107 14.28 2.21 15.39
CA GLU A 107 13.88 2.43 16.77
C GLU A 107 12.39 2.19 16.92
N HIS A 108 12.04 1.40 17.94
CA HIS A 108 10.66 1.18 18.34
C HIS A 108 10.47 1.93 19.65
N LYS A 109 9.64 2.97 19.62
CA LYS A 109 9.28 3.70 20.84
C LYS A 109 7.87 3.26 21.25
N ASP A 110 7.73 2.84 22.51
CA ASP A 110 6.44 2.55 23.15
C ASP A 110 5.59 1.51 22.39
N ARG A 111 6.06 0.26 22.40
CA ARG A 111 5.48 -0.84 21.65
C ARG A 111 4.11 -1.25 22.22
N THR A 112 3.04 -1.04 21.44
CA THR A 112 1.66 -1.40 21.82
C THR A 112 1.15 -2.68 21.15
N GLY A 113 1.87 -3.23 20.15
CA GLY A 113 1.49 -4.45 19.43
C GLY A 113 2.36 -4.77 18.20
N PHE A 114 1.83 -5.58 17.28
CA PHE A 114 2.42 -5.82 15.95
C PHE A 114 2.02 -4.72 14.98
N THR A 115 2.99 -4.05 14.37
CA THR A 115 2.75 -2.98 13.39
C THR A 115 2.72 -3.56 11.97
N LEU A 116 2.56 -2.69 10.97
CA LEU A 116 2.74 -3.03 9.56
C LEU A 116 4.09 -3.72 9.33
N LEU A 117 5.15 -3.27 10.02
CA LEU A 117 6.52 -3.70 9.75
C LEU A 117 6.72 -5.17 10.10
N GLU A 118 6.23 -5.66 11.23
CA GLU A 118 6.36 -7.08 11.56
C GLU A 118 5.52 -8.00 10.66
N LYS A 119 4.51 -7.45 9.98
CA LYS A 119 3.66 -8.20 9.04
C LYS A 119 4.21 -8.18 7.62
N LEU A 120 5.26 -7.42 7.33
CA LEU A 120 5.88 -7.41 6.02
C LEU A 120 6.54 -8.77 5.73
N PRO A 121 6.53 -9.22 4.47
CA PRO A 121 7.28 -10.40 4.07
C PRO A 121 8.77 -10.27 4.41
N LYS A 122 9.39 -11.41 4.75
CA LYS A 122 10.80 -11.48 5.20
C LYS A 122 11.77 -10.69 4.31
N PHE A 123 11.56 -10.69 2.99
CA PHE A 123 12.47 -10.06 2.04
C PHE A 123 12.61 -8.55 2.21
N TYR A 124 11.61 -7.85 2.78
CA TYR A 124 11.68 -6.41 3.11
C TYR A 124 12.72 -6.13 4.21
N HIS A 125 13.00 -7.10 5.07
CA HIS A 125 13.88 -6.94 6.22
C HIS A 125 15.34 -7.31 5.93
N GLU A 126 15.61 -8.07 4.88
CA GLU A 126 16.95 -8.58 4.58
C GLU A 126 17.87 -7.47 4.06
N ALA A 127 18.98 -7.20 4.76
CA ALA A 127 19.93 -6.16 4.40
C ALA A 127 20.47 -6.29 2.96
N LYS A 128 20.70 -7.54 2.49
CA LYS A 128 21.13 -7.84 1.10
C LYS A 128 20.13 -7.39 0.03
N ASN A 129 18.87 -7.15 0.39
CA ASN A 129 17.83 -6.72 -0.52
C ASN A 129 17.69 -5.19 -0.57
N ARG A 130 18.25 -4.45 0.40
CA ARG A 130 18.04 -3.00 0.57
C ARG A 130 18.24 -2.21 -0.72
N GLU A 131 19.40 -2.33 -1.36
CA GLU A 131 19.71 -1.55 -2.57
C GLU A 131 18.72 -1.87 -3.72
N GLY A 132 18.39 -3.15 -3.89
CA GLY A 132 17.44 -3.58 -4.92
C GLY A 132 16.01 -3.09 -4.65
N LEU A 133 15.57 -3.11 -3.38
CA LEU A 133 14.25 -2.61 -2.99
C LEU A 133 14.15 -1.10 -3.17
N LEU A 134 15.17 -0.33 -2.77
CA LEU A 134 15.19 1.12 -2.98
C LEU A 134 15.14 1.47 -4.47
N LYS A 135 15.85 0.73 -5.34
CA LYS A 135 15.74 0.90 -6.80
C LYS A 135 14.32 0.64 -7.32
N ILE A 136 13.61 -0.35 -6.78
CA ILE A 136 12.20 -0.59 -7.13
C ILE A 136 11.33 0.57 -6.68
N ILE A 137 11.50 1.04 -5.44
CA ILE A 137 10.71 2.15 -4.88
C ILE A 137 10.87 3.40 -5.75
N THR A 138 12.10 3.76 -6.12
CA THR A 138 12.35 4.90 -7.02
C THR A 138 11.61 4.76 -8.35
N LYS A 139 11.58 3.56 -8.95
CA LYS A 139 10.83 3.30 -10.19
C LYS A 139 9.31 3.38 -9.99
N LEU A 140 8.80 2.93 -8.84
CA LEU A 140 7.37 2.98 -8.54
C LEU A 140 6.89 4.40 -8.27
N LYS A 141 7.73 5.26 -7.67
CA LYS A 141 7.42 6.67 -7.45
C LYS A 141 7.26 7.47 -8.75
N SER A 142 7.93 7.06 -9.83
CA SER A 142 7.83 7.70 -11.14
C SER A 142 6.82 7.03 -12.08
N LYS A 143 6.00 6.11 -11.57
CA LYS A 143 5.03 5.32 -12.34
C LYS A 143 3.65 5.98 -12.44
#